data_AF-A0A1D7QLQ9-F1
#
_entry.id   AF-A0A1D7QLQ9-F1
#
_cell.length_a   1.000
_cell.length_b   1.000
_cell.length_c   1.000
_cell.angle_alpha   90.00
_cell.angle_beta   90.00
_cell.angle_gamma   90.00
#
_symmetry.space_group_name_H-M   'P 1'
#
loop_
_entity.id
_entity.type
_entity.pdbx_description
1 polymer ?
#
loop_
_entity_poly.entity_id
_entity_poly.type
_entity_poly.pdbx_seq_one_letter_code
_entity_poly.pdbx_strand_id
1 'polypeptide(L)'
;MQIKFKTAWRTQVPVYLALTLIYLLLFSCSKRQAAEMVPTPAPPEEPGTSVTYNNFAKALFQTKCAGCHSAGRGAAAVWTLNGLSSITSNKTRIQQAVLVNKSMPMGGTLSAAELKSLQEWFDNNMPE
;
A
#
# COMPACT_ATOMS: atom_id res chain seq x y z
N MET A 1 5.04 -44.72 59.77
CA MET A 1 5.17 -44.51 58.31
C MET A 1 3.85 -43.99 57.77
N GLN A 2 3.75 -42.69 57.49
CA GLN A 2 2.83 -42.10 56.50
C GLN A 2 3.42 -40.74 56.08
N ILE A 3 4.01 -40.67 54.90
CA ILE A 3 4.53 -39.42 54.33
C ILE A 3 3.34 -38.73 53.64
N LYS A 4 2.87 -37.62 54.20
CA LYS A 4 1.83 -36.78 53.58
C LYS A 4 2.45 -35.99 52.42
N PHE A 5 2.34 -36.52 51.20
CA PHE A 5 2.67 -35.77 49.99
C PHE A 5 1.64 -34.66 49.75
N LYS A 6 2.07 -33.43 50.01
CA LYS A 6 1.29 -32.20 49.86
C LYS A 6 0.69 -32.09 48.46
N THR A 7 -0.60 -31.81 48.42
CA THR A 7 -1.49 -31.50 47.30
C THR A 7 -1.07 -30.31 46.41
N ALA A 8 0.10 -29.70 46.65
CA ALA A 8 0.61 -28.57 45.87
C ALA A 8 1.14 -28.97 44.48
N TRP A 9 1.55 -30.23 44.28
CA TRP A 9 2.03 -30.69 42.96
C TRP A 9 0.90 -30.65 41.92
N ARG A 10 -0.31 -31.08 42.30
CA ARG A 10 -1.39 -31.40 41.36
C ARG A 10 -2.07 -30.19 40.71
N THR A 11 -2.00 -29.01 41.33
CA THR A 11 -2.58 -27.76 40.81
C THR A 11 -1.57 -26.87 40.08
N GLN A 12 -0.26 -27.08 40.28
CA GLN A 12 0.77 -26.29 39.62
C GLN A 12 1.20 -26.86 38.26
N VAL A 13 1.04 -28.17 38.04
CA VAL A 13 1.27 -28.81 36.74
C VAL A 13 0.47 -28.17 35.61
N PRO A 14 -0.86 -27.92 35.69
CA PRO A 14 -1.60 -27.31 34.59
C PRO A 14 -1.18 -25.86 34.33
N VAL A 15 -0.77 -25.11 35.36
CA VAL A 15 -0.31 -23.71 35.22
C VAL A 15 1.04 -23.66 34.51
N TYR A 16 2.00 -24.51 34.89
CA TYR A 16 3.29 -24.61 34.21
C TYR A 16 3.14 -25.14 32.77
N LEU A 17 2.23 -26.08 32.54
CA LEU A 17 1.96 -26.62 31.20
C LEU A 17 1.34 -25.54 30.29
N ALA A 18 0.40 -24.74 30.80
CA ALA A 18 -0.17 -23.59 30.09
C ALA A 18 0.88 -22.50 29.80
N LEU A 19 1.76 -22.18 30.76
CA LEU A 19 2.83 -21.20 30.57
C LEU A 19 3.87 -21.66 29.53
N THR A 20 4.23 -22.94 29.50
CA THR A 20 5.13 -23.49 28.46
C THR A 20 4.50 -23.47 27.07
N LEU A 21 3.19 -23.69 26.95
CA LEU A 21 2.48 -23.66 25.67
C LEU A 21 2.39 -22.24 25.09
N ILE A 22 2.18 -21.24 25.96
CA ILE A 22 2.21 -19.81 25.59
C ILE A 22 3.62 -19.40 25.14
N TYR A 23 4.66 -19.89 25.79
CA TYR A 23 6.05 -19.61 25.39
C TYR A 23 6.40 -20.20 24.01
N LEU A 24 5.87 -21.38 23.67
CA LEU A 24 6.00 -21.99 22.34
C LEU A 24 5.28 -21.18 21.24
N LEU A 25 4.13 -20.56 21.56
CA LEU A 25 3.40 -19.69 20.63
C LEU A 25 4.16 -18.38 20.32
N LEU A 26 4.89 -17.82 21.29
CA LEU A 26 5.69 -16.61 21.08
C LEU A 26 6.94 -16.86 20.20
N PHE A 27 7.46 -18.09 20.17
CA PHE A 27 8.58 -18.46 19.28
C PHE A 27 8.15 -18.77 17.83
N SER A 28 6.85 -18.94 17.57
CA SER A 28 6.31 -19.14 16.21
C SER A 28 6.21 -17.85 15.39
N CYS A 29 6.59 -16.70 15.94
CA CYS A 29 6.92 -15.49 15.18
C CYS A 29 8.35 -15.51 14.61
N SER A 30 8.98 -16.69 14.50
CA SER A 30 10.26 -16.84 13.81
C SER A 30 10.06 -16.73 12.29
N LYS A 31 10.32 -15.51 11.80
CA LYS A 31 10.84 -15.24 10.46
C LYS A 31 9.98 -15.79 9.33
N ARG A 32 8.88 -15.09 9.03
CA ARG A 32 8.50 -14.92 7.62
C ARG A 32 9.65 -14.17 6.96
N GLN A 33 10.60 -14.92 6.40
CA GLN A 33 11.47 -14.41 5.37
C GLN A 33 10.53 -13.81 4.32
N ALA A 34 10.45 -12.47 4.29
CA ALA A 34 10.22 -11.78 3.05
C ALA A 34 11.22 -12.43 2.10
N ALA A 35 10.72 -13.22 1.15
CA ALA A 35 11.54 -13.62 0.02
C ALA A 35 12.13 -12.31 -0.46
N GLU A 36 13.44 -12.17 -0.27
CA GLU A 36 14.19 -11.08 -0.82
C GLU A 36 13.89 -11.18 -2.31
N MET A 37 13.06 -10.26 -2.78
CA MET A 37 12.91 -10.03 -4.21
C MET A 37 14.27 -9.51 -4.58
N VAL A 38 15.17 -10.42 -4.95
CA VAL A 38 16.39 -10.09 -5.67
C VAL A 38 15.93 -9.07 -6.71
N PRO A 39 16.39 -7.82 -6.65
CA PRO A 39 16.12 -6.89 -7.71
C PRO A 39 16.71 -7.56 -8.94
N THR A 40 15.85 -8.11 -9.79
CA THR A 40 16.21 -8.29 -11.20
C THR A 40 16.80 -6.95 -11.59
N PRO A 41 18.05 -6.90 -12.11
CA PRO A 41 18.60 -5.66 -12.61
C PRO A 41 17.53 -5.06 -13.50
N ALA A 42 17.00 -3.89 -13.13
CA ALA A 42 16.13 -3.16 -14.03
C ALA A 42 16.89 -3.09 -15.36
N PRO A 43 16.24 -3.39 -16.50
CA PRO A 43 16.82 -3.10 -17.79
C PRO A 43 17.40 -1.67 -17.74
N PRO A 44 18.57 -1.42 -18.36
CA PRO A 44 19.16 -0.08 -18.38
C PRO A 44 18.05 0.93 -18.64
N GLU A 45 17.90 1.89 -17.74
CA GLU A 45 16.92 2.97 -17.86
C GLU A 45 17.27 3.67 -19.18
N GLU A 46 16.55 3.31 -20.24
CA GLU A 46 16.72 3.89 -21.57
C GLU A 46 16.62 5.41 -21.41
N PRO A 47 17.56 6.16 -21.99
CA PRO A 47 17.54 7.60 -21.86
C PRO A 47 16.29 8.17 -22.55
N GLY A 48 15.37 8.75 -21.76
CA GLY A 48 14.81 10.05 -22.15
C GLY A 48 13.36 10.14 -22.63
N THR A 49 12.49 9.16 -22.46
CA THR A 49 11.04 9.44 -22.55
C THR A 49 10.52 9.93 -21.21
N SER A 50 10.60 11.24 -21.00
CA SER A 50 9.96 11.88 -19.86
C SER A 50 8.49 11.47 -19.78
N VAL A 51 7.99 11.25 -18.57
CA VAL A 51 6.57 10.97 -18.34
C VAL A 51 5.77 12.22 -18.73
N THR A 52 4.75 12.05 -19.58
CA THR A 52 3.84 13.12 -20.03
C THR A 52 2.38 12.73 -19.82
N TYR A 53 1.48 13.68 -20.03
CA TYR A 53 0.05 13.41 -19.98
C TYR A 53 -0.35 12.40 -21.06
N ASN A 54 0.12 12.58 -22.29
CA ASN A 54 -0.24 11.76 -23.43
C ASN A 54 0.34 10.34 -23.37
N ASN A 55 1.54 10.16 -22.83
CA ASN A 55 2.18 8.84 -22.79
C ASN A 55 1.84 8.02 -21.52
N PHE A 56 1.39 8.66 -20.44
CA PHE A 56 1.17 8.00 -19.16
C PHE A 56 -0.04 8.54 -18.39
N ALA A 57 -0.03 9.82 -18.01
CA ALA A 57 -0.93 10.28 -16.95
C ALA A 57 -2.42 10.18 -17.38
N LYS A 58 -2.73 10.47 -18.64
CA LYS A 58 -4.08 10.33 -19.20
C LYS A 58 -4.62 8.92 -19.01
N ALA A 59 -3.85 7.90 -19.39
CA ALA A 59 -4.26 6.50 -19.27
C ALA A 59 -4.44 6.11 -17.79
N LEU A 60 -3.53 6.57 -16.90
CA LEU A 60 -3.64 6.32 -15.46
C LEU A 60 -4.94 6.91 -14.89
N PHE A 61 -5.20 8.20 -15.11
CA PHE A 61 -6.40 8.86 -14.60
C PHE A 61 -7.69 8.25 -15.18
N GLN A 62 -7.68 7.88 -16.46
CA GLN A 62 -8.83 7.23 -17.10
C GLN A 62 -9.11 5.84 -16.53
N THR A 63 -8.08 5.04 -16.27
CA THR A 63 -8.26 3.64 -15.85
C THR A 63 -8.44 3.50 -14.34
N LYS A 64 -7.79 4.34 -13.53
CA LYS A 64 -7.78 4.20 -12.06
C LYS A 64 -8.67 5.19 -11.33
N CYS A 65 -9.02 6.33 -11.95
CA CYS A 65 -9.72 7.42 -11.27
C CYS A 65 -11.13 7.68 -11.85
N ALA A 66 -11.28 7.60 -13.17
CA ALA A 66 -12.52 7.96 -13.87
C ALA A 66 -13.76 7.16 -13.43
N GLY A 67 -13.57 5.93 -12.94
CA GLY A 67 -14.68 5.10 -12.44
C GLY A 67 -15.52 5.81 -11.36
N CYS A 68 -14.90 6.64 -10.53
CA CYS A 68 -15.56 7.44 -9.51
C CYS A 68 -15.60 8.95 -9.84
N HIS A 69 -14.63 9.44 -10.61
CA HIS A 69 -14.44 10.89 -10.86
C HIS A 69 -14.94 11.38 -12.23
N SER A 70 -15.51 10.54 -13.08
CA SER A 70 -16.15 11.02 -14.32
C SER A 70 -17.49 11.73 -14.06
N ALA A 71 -17.94 12.55 -15.00
CA ALA A 71 -19.26 13.18 -14.94
C ALA A 71 -20.37 12.14 -14.66
N GLY A 72 -21.27 12.47 -13.72
CA GLY A 72 -22.36 11.59 -13.29
C GLY A 72 -21.95 10.45 -12.35
N ARG A 73 -20.69 10.38 -11.91
CA ARG A 73 -20.23 9.40 -10.92
C ARG A 73 -20.24 9.98 -9.49
N GLY A 74 -20.23 9.10 -8.49
CA GLY A 74 -20.42 9.48 -7.08
C GLY A 74 -19.42 10.50 -6.55
N ALA A 75 -18.17 10.52 -7.06
CA ALA A 75 -17.16 11.48 -6.63
C ALA A 75 -17.07 12.73 -7.53
N ALA A 76 -17.88 12.83 -8.60
CA ALA A 76 -17.89 13.97 -9.51
C ALA A 76 -18.26 15.29 -8.82
N ALA A 77 -19.13 15.23 -7.80
CA ALA A 77 -19.51 16.38 -6.98
C ALA A 77 -18.34 16.98 -6.19
N VAL A 78 -17.30 16.18 -5.92
CA VAL A 78 -16.11 16.60 -5.19
C VAL A 78 -15.00 17.04 -6.13
N TRP A 79 -14.79 16.28 -7.20
CA TRP A 79 -13.86 16.58 -8.28
C TRP A 79 -14.28 15.76 -9.51
N THR A 80 -14.50 16.46 -10.62
CA THR A 80 -14.77 15.82 -11.92
C THR A 80 -13.51 15.81 -12.77
N LEU A 81 -13.07 14.62 -13.17
CA LEU A 81 -12.04 14.40 -14.16
C LEU A 81 -12.60 14.73 -15.56
N ASN A 82 -12.10 15.79 -16.19
CA ASN A 82 -12.50 16.23 -17.52
C ASN A 82 -11.31 16.59 -18.43
N GLY A 83 -10.15 15.98 -18.19
CA GLY A 83 -8.92 16.20 -18.95
C GLY A 83 -7.84 16.90 -18.15
N LEU A 84 -6.73 17.25 -18.82
CA LEU A 84 -5.52 17.79 -18.19
C LEU A 84 -5.82 19.00 -17.30
N SER A 85 -6.66 19.94 -17.75
CA SER A 85 -7.02 21.15 -16.99
C SER A 85 -7.66 20.84 -15.61
N SER A 86 -8.57 19.85 -15.51
CA SER A 86 -9.11 19.45 -14.20
C SER A 86 -8.06 18.86 -13.27
N ILE A 87 -7.05 18.19 -13.82
CA ILE A 87 -5.97 17.57 -13.05
C ILE A 87 -5.03 18.66 -12.55
N THR A 88 -4.57 19.54 -13.44
CA THR A 88 -3.61 20.60 -13.10
C THR A 88 -4.19 21.61 -12.10
N SER A 89 -5.45 22.02 -12.30
CA SER A 89 -6.17 22.91 -11.36
C SER A 89 -6.41 22.30 -9.98
N ASN A 90 -6.34 20.96 -9.84
CA ASN A 90 -6.52 20.24 -8.58
C ASN A 90 -5.23 19.52 -8.11
N LYS A 91 -4.06 19.87 -8.69
CA LYS A 91 -2.77 19.18 -8.46
C LYS A 91 -2.52 18.88 -6.98
N THR A 92 -2.54 19.89 -6.12
CA THR A 92 -2.22 19.74 -4.70
C THR A 92 -3.12 18.72 -4.00
N ARG A 93 -4.42 18.77 -4.29
CA ARG A 93 -5.39 17.85 -3.70
C ARG A 93 -5.18 16.42 -4.18
N ILE A 94 -4.89 16.24 -5.47
CA ILE A 94 -4.62 14.94 -6.07
C ILE A 94 -3.32 14.36 -5.50
N GLN A 95 -2.24 15.15 -5.44
CA GLN A 95 -0.97 14.71 -4.84
C GLN A 95 -1.15 14.32 -3.37
N GLN A 96 -1.89 15.12 -2.60
CA GLN A 96 -2.15 14.79 -1.20
C GLN A 96 -2.94 13.48 -1.07
N ALA A 97 -3.98 13.27 -1.87
CA ALA A 97 -4.82 12.07 -1.79
C ALA A 97 -4.10 10.80 -2.28
N VAL A 98 -3.30 10.92 -3.34
CA VAL A 98 -2.73 9.77 -4.07
C VAL A 98 -1.30 9.44 -3.61
N LEU A 99 -0.44 10.45 -3.48
CA LEU A 99 1.00 10.26 -3.22
C LEU A 99 1.32 10.29 -1.72
N VAL A 100 0.64 11.17 -0.97
CA VAL A 100 0.89 11.34 0.48
C VAL A 100 0.00 10.43 1.31
N ASN A 101 -1.31 10.64 1.26
CA ASN A 101 -2.29 9.90 2.07
C ASN A 101 -2.54 8.49 1.53
N LYS A 102 -2.30 8.27 0.23
CA LYS A 102 -2.57 7.01 -0.48
C LYS A 102 -4.00 6.50 -0.24
N SER A 103 -4.96 7.42 -0.11
CA SER A 103 -6.37 7.13 0.16
C SER A 103 -7.19 6.94 -1.12
N MET A 104 -6.56 7.15 -2.29
CA MET A 104 -7.16 6.96 -3.61
C MET A 104 -6.24 6.10 -4.48
N PRO A 105 -6.80 5.17 -5.29
CA PRO A 105 -8.24 4.92 -5.51
C PRO A 105 -8.93 4.19 -4.35
N MET A 106 -10.22 4.48 -4.10
CA MET A 106 -11.01 3.70 -3.12
C MET A 106 -11.22 2.26 -3.60
N GLY A 107 -10.96 1.28 -2.73
CA GLY A 107 -11.12 -0.15 -3.05
C GLY A 107 -10.06 -0.70 -4.01
N GLY A 108 -9.01 0.07 -4.30
CA GLY A 108 -7.91 -0.34 -5.15
C GLY A 108 -6.58 0.26 -4.68
N THR A 109 -5.53 0.02 -5.43
CA THR A 109 -4.21 0.61 -5.18
C THR A 109 -3.52 0.93 -6.50
N LEU A 110 -2.59 1.88 -6.45
CA LEU A 110 -1.59 2.07 -7.50
C LEU A 110 -0.37 1.24 -7.15
N SER A 111 0.24 0.62 -8.14
CA SER A 111 1.54 -0.04 -8.01
C SER A 111 2.64 0.97 -7.67
N ALA A 112 3.76 0.48 -7.14
CA ALA A 112 4.91 1.32 -6.85
C ALA A 112 5.45 2.04 -8.11
N ALA A 113 5.43 1.36 -9.27
CA ALA A 113 5.85 1.93 -10.54
C ALA A 113 4.90 3.06 -10.99
N GLU A 114 3.58 2.85 -10.90
CA GLU A 114 2.59 3.90 -11.22
C GLU A 114 2.73 5.12 -10.29
N LEU A 115 2.97 4.91 -8.99
CA LEU A 115 3.21 5.99 -8.03
C LEU A 115 4.49 6.76 -8.36
N LYS A 116 5.58 6.05 -8.70
CA LYS A 116 6.86 6.67 -9.11
C LYS A 116 6.66 7.54 -10.35
N SER A 117 6.06 6.99 -11.41
CA SER A 117 5.84 7.73 -12.66
C SER A 117 4.86 8.90 -12.49
N LEU A 118 3.84 8.77 -11.63
CA LEU A 118 2.93 9.86 -11.32
C LEU A 118 3.64 10.99 -10.54
N GLN A 119 4.48 10.64 -9.56
CA GLN A 119 5.30 11.60 -8.84
C GLN A 119 6.23 12.36 -9.79
N GLU A 120 6.97 11.63 -10.64
CA GLU A 120 7.85 12.21 -11.66
C GLU A 120 7.11 13.16 -12.60
N TRP A 121 5.92 12.78 -13.08
CA TRP A 121 5.10 13.65 -13.93
C TRP A 121 4.71 14.96 -13.22
N PHE A 122 4.36 14.91 -11.93
CA PHE A 122 4.06 16.12 -11.16
C PHE A 122 5.29 16.99 -10.87
N ASP A 123 6.45 16.36 -10.67
CA ASP A 123 7.72 17.03 -10.38
C ASP A 123 8.27 17.73 -11.62
N ASN A 124 8.08 17.13 -12.80
CA ASN A 124 8.42 17.72 -14.09
C ASN A 124 7.39 18.76 -14.59
N ASN A 125 6.56 19.29 -13.68
CA ASN A 125 5.55 20.30 -13.96
C ASN A 125 4.46 19.87 -14.96
N MET A 126 4.07 18.59 -14.94
CA MET A 126 2.94 18.01 -15.68
C MET A 126 2.99 18.31 -17.19
N PRO A 127 4.05 17.89 -17.91
CA PRO A 127 4.14 18.10 -19.34
C PRO A 127 3.02 17.32 -20.06
N GLU A 128 2.52 17.88 -21.15
CA GLU A 128 1.44 17.28 -21.96
C GLU A 128 1.94 16.14 -22.85
#